data_AF-A0A527ZE23-F1
#
_entry.id   AF-A0A527ZE23-F1
#
_cell.length_a   1.000
_cell.length_b   1.000
_cell.length_c   1.000
_cell.angle_alpha   90.00
_cell.angle_beta   90.00
_cell.angle_gamma   90.00
#
_symmetry.space_group_name_H-M   'P 1'
#
loop_
_entity.id
_entity.type
_entity.pdbx_description
1 polymer ?
#
loop_
_entity_poly.entity_id
_entity_poly.type
_entity_poly.pdbx_seq_one_letter_code
_entity_poly.pdbx_strand_id
1 'polypeptide(L)' 'MQVTNASNAREVDPAGGRIQRSTSLVEDVYEAIFAQLMSLKIAPGSRITVDSLVKELDVSH' A
#
# COMPACT_ATOMS: atom_id res chain seq x y z
N MET A 1 24.00 6.34 -1.26
CA MET A 1 23.13 5.60 -2.18
C MET A 1 21.74 6.18 -2.06
N GLN A 2 21.22 6.74 -3.15
CA GLN A 2 20.00 7.54 -3.20
C GLN A 2 18.89 6.63 -3.74
N VAL A 3 17.85 6.37 -2.95
CA VAL A 3 16.65 5.67 -3.43
C VAL A 3 15.71 6.70 -4.06
N THR A 4 15.81 6.86 -5.37
CA THR A 4 14.86 7.63 -6.18
C THR A 4 13.61 6.79 -6.40
N ASN A 5 12.52 7.09 -5.67
CA ASN A 5 11.20 6.57 -6.02
C ASN A 5 10.59 7.49 -7.10
N ALA A 6 11.03 7.30 -8.35
CA ALA A 6 10.30 7.76 -9.54
C ALA A 6 9.31 6.62 -9.87
N SER A 7 8.01 6.81 -10.07
CA SER A 7 7.32 7.89 -10.75
C SER A 7 5.83 7.81 -10.39
N ASN A 8 5.21 8.93 -10.03
CA ASN A 8 3.75 9.05 -10.23
C ASN A 8 3.41 10.49 -10.62
N ALA A 9 4.07 10.97 -11.67
CA ALA A 9 3.65 12.17 -12.37
C ALA A 9 2.42 11.80 -13.21
N ARG A 10 1.23 12.18 -12.71
CA ARG A 10 -0.06 11.92 -13.36
C ARG A 10 -0.12 12.66 -14.70
N GLU A 11 -0.40 11.91 -15.77
CA GLU A 11 -0.90 12.48 -17.02
C GLU A 11 -2.30 13.06 -16.75
N VAL A 12 -2.50 14.34 -17.08
CA VAL A 12 -3.78 15.03 -16.89
C VAL A 12 -4.45 15.09 -18.25
N ASP A 13 -5.52 14.31 -18.43
CA ASP A 13 -6.37 14.40 -19.62
C ASP A 13 -7.11 15.75 -19.64
N PRO A 14 -6.92 16.60 -20.67
CA PRO A 14 -7.47 17.96 -20.71
C PRO A 14 -8.98 18.02 -21.00
N ALA A 15 -9.65 16.88 -21.18
CA ALA A 15 -11.08 16.83 -21.49
C ALA A 15 -11.85 16.10 -20.37
N GLY A 16 -12.26 16.84 -19.32
CA GLY A 16 -13.18 16.34 -18.29
C GLY A 16 -12.60 15.32 -17.31
N GLY A 17 -11.27 15.31 -17.14
CA GLY A 17 -10.50 14.34 -16.38
C GLY A 17 -10.81 14.34 -14.89
N ARG A 18 -11.59 13.35 -14.44
CA ARG A 18 -11.60 12.95 -13.03
C ARG A 18 -10.19 12.44 -12.72
N ILE A 19 -9.39 13.25 -12.02
CA ILE A 19 -8.07 12.83 -11.56
C ILE A 19 -8.26 11.56 -10.75
N GLN A 20 -7.88 10.41 -11.31
CA GLN A 20 -7.77 9.18 -10.54
C GLN A 20 -6.67 9.45 -9.52
N ARG A 21 -7.06 9.78 -8.30
CA ARG A 21 -6.10 9.95 -7.23
C ARG A 21 -5.51 8.56 -7.03
N SER A 22 -4.28 8.35 -7.51
CA SER A 22 -3.41 7.24 -7.08
C SER A 22 -3.70 6.97 -5.61
N THR A 23 -4.16 5.75 -5.34
CA THR A 23 -4.52 5.29 -4.01
C THR A 23 -3.38 5.63 -3.06
N SER A 24 -3.71 6.13 -1.87
CA SER A 24 -2.69 6.46 -0.87
C SER A 24 -1.97 5.16 -0.50
N LEU A 25 -0.64 5.19 -0.36
CA LEU A 25 0.12 4.02 0.12
C LEU A 25 -0.47 3.46 1.44
N VAL A 26 -1.00 4.35 2.28
CA VAL A 26 -1.66 3.98 3.55
C VAL A 26 -2.91 3.12 3.30
N GLU A 27 -3.69 3.46 2.29
CA GLU A 27 -4.89 2.74 1.91
C GLU A 27 -4.51 1.35 1.35
N ASP A 28 -3.48 1.29 0.50
CA ASP A 28 -3.00 0.01 -0.05
C ASP A 28 -2.48 -0.93 1.04
N VAL A 29 -1.77 -0.40 2.05
CA VAL A 29 -1.32 -1.17 3.23
C VAL A 29 -2.52 -1.65 4.06
N TYR A 30 -3.51 -0.79 4.28
CA TYR A 30 -4.73 -1.15 5.01
C TYR A 30 -5.47 -2.31 4.33
N GLU A 31 -5.74 -2.18 3.03
CA GLU A 31 -6.46 -3.19 2.25
C GLU A 31 -5.69 -4.51 2.17
N ALA A 32 -4.36 -4.47 2.05
CA ALA A 32 -3.54 -5.67 2.07
C ALA A 32 -3.66 -6.43 3.39
N ILE A 33 -3.56 -5.74 4.53
CA ILE A 33 -3.71 -6.36 5.85
C ILE A 33 -5.13 -6.91 6.02
N PHE A 34 -6.14 -6.15 5.60
CA PHE A 34 -7.53 -6.57 5.66
C PHE A 34 -7.75 -7.88 4.90
N ALA A 35 -7.26 -7.99 3.66
CA ALA A 35 -7.33 -9.21 2.86
C ALA A 35 -6.62 -10.41 3.52
N GLN A 36 -5.48 -10.18 4.17
CA GLN A 36 -4.76 -11.23 4.91
C GLN A 36 -5.54 -11.74 6.14
N LEU A 37 -6.25 -10.84 6.82
CA LEU A 37 -7.14 -11.22 7.93
C LEU A 37 -8.34 -12.02 7.43
N MET A 38 -8.99 -11.57 6.36
CA MET A 38 -10.17 -12.25 5.81
C MET A 38 -9.83 -13.63 5.22
N SER A 39 -8.64 -13.80 4.67
CA SER A 39 -8.14 -15.09 4.17
C SER A 39 -7.60 -16.02 5.27
N LEU A 40 -7.62 -15.59 6.53
CA LEU A 40 -7.02 -16.30 7.68
C LEU A 40 -5.51 -16.57 7.54
N LYS A 41 -4.82 -15.86 6.64
CA LYS A 41 -3.35 -15.88 6.57
C LYS A 41 -2.74 -15.35 7.88
N ILE A 42 -3.36 -14.33 8.44
CA ILE A 42 -3.14 -13.89 9.82
C ILE A 42 -4.29 -14.44 10.66
N ALA A 43 -4.02 -15.47 11.47
CA ALA A 43 -5.05 -16.09 12.28
C ALA A 43 -5.54 -15.14 13.41
N PRO A 44 -6.84 -15.13 13.73
CA PRO A 44 -7.38 -14.32 14.81
C PRO A 44 -6.65 -14.55 16.14
N GLY A 45 -6.35 -13.48 16.86
CA GLY A 45 -5.62 -13.54 18.13
C GLY A 45 -4.11 -13.79 17.99
N SER A 46 -3.60 -14.00 16.78
CA SER A 46 -2.16 -14.07 16.53
C SER A 46 -1.51 -12.71 16.77
N ARG A 47 -0.28 -12.73 17.25
CA ARG A 47 0.57 -11.54 17.35
C ARG A 47 1.43 -11.44 16.09
N ILE A 48 1.53 -10.24 15.53
CA ILE A 48 2.40 -9.91 14.41
C ILE A 48 3.19 -8.65 14.75
N THR A 49 4.45 -8.58 14.33
CA THR A 49 5.26 -7.37 14.50
C THR A 49 5.07 -6.43 13.32
N VAL A 50 5.16 -5.13 13.58
CA VAL A 50 5.12 -4.11 12.51
C VAL A 50 6.25 -4.34 11.52
N ASP A 51 7.45 -4.66 12.00
CA ASP A 51 8.61 -4.91 11.15
C ASP A 51 8.41 -6.07 10.17
N SER A 52 7.70 -7.12 10.59
CA SER A 52 7.38 -8.23 9.71
C SER A 52 6.42 -7.80 8.60
N LEU A 53 5.41 -6.98 8.94
CA LEU A 53 4.46 -6.43 7.97
C LEU A 53 5.15 -5.49 6.99
N VAL A 54 6.02 -4.59 7.47
CA VAL A 54 6.75 -3.64 6.63
C VAL A 54 7.63 -4.38 5.62
N LYS A 55 8.35 -5.41 6.07
CA LYS A 55 9.20 -6.24 5.21
C LYS A 55 8.38 -7.06 4.21
N GLU A 56 7.22 -7.58 4.61
CA GLU A 56 6.36 -8.37 3.72
C GLU A 56 5.68 -7.52 2.66
N LEU A 57 5.22 -6.33 3.03
CA LEU A 57 4.51 -5.39 2.14
C LEU A 57 5.46 -4.51 1.33
N ASP A 58 6.79 -4.68 1.50
CA ASP A 58 7.84 -3.91 0.81
C ASP A 58 7.64 -2.39 0.93
N VAL A 59 7.28 -1.93 2.12
CA VAL A 59 7.15 -0.50 2.43
C VAL A 59 8.31 -0.02 3.29
N SER A 60 8.51 1.30 3.35
CA SER A 60 9.51 1.88 4.25
C SER A 60 8.94 2.06 5.66
N HIS A 61 9.79 1.88 6.67
CA HIS A 61 9.48 2.05 8.09
C HIS A 61 9.27 3.50 8.52
#